data_AF-A0A2D5PD00-F1
#
_entry.id   AF-A0A2D5PD00-F1
#
_cell.length_a   1.000
_cell.length_b   1.000
_cell.length_c   1.000
_cell.angle_alpha   90.00
_cell.angle_beta   90.00
_cell.angle_gamma   90.00
#
_symmetry.space_group_name_H-M   'P 1'
#
loop_
_entity.id
_entity.type
_entity.pdbx_description
1 polymer ?
#
loop_
_entity_poly.entity_id
_entity_poly.type
_entity_poly.pdbx_seq_one_letter_code
_entity_poly.pdbx_strand_id
1 'polypeptide(L)'
;MKTLIISLFALLSAFSLPAVADRGEQKQVFGDYEIHYMGLNSSFLEPEVAEAYGIPRSRSMGYLSISIMKTTTDEDVPEALTGDVRGQMQNMIGQKKELEFKEIKERNAIYYISTFRFDQEDVYKFTLQVSPDGESRTFDVKFDQRFYD
;
A
#
# COMPACT_ATOMS: atom_id res chain seq x y z
N MET A 1 -22.20 13.10 -64.91
CA MET A 1 -21.13 13.70 -64.08
C MET A 1 -20.61 12.58 -63.17
N LYS A 2 -19.54 11.88 -63.58
CA LYS A 2 -18.16 12.02 -63.08
C LYS A 2 -18.00 11.67 -61.58
N THR A 3 -17.47 10.46 -61.38
CA THR A 3 -16.69 9.86 -60.28
C THR A 3 -16.06 10.79 -59.23
N LEU A 4 -16.02 10.36 -57.95
CA LEU A 4 -14.77 10.24 -57.19
C LEU A 4 -14.92 9.35 -55.93
N ILE A 5 -14.13 8.28 -55.89
CA ILE A 5 -13.73 7.51 -54.70
C ILE A 5 -12.85 8.41 -53.82
N ILE A 6 -13.00 8.40 -52.50
CA ILE A 6 -11.92 8.58 -51.51
C ILE A 6 -12.33 7.92 -50.19
N SER A 7 -11.45 7.03 -49.75
CA SER A 7 -11.36 6.32 -48.48
C SER A 7 -11.32 7.22 -47.23
N LEU A 8 -11.25 6.58 -46.07
CA LEU A 8 -10.53 6.96 -44.84
C LEU A 8 -11.48 6.97 -43.63
N PHE A 9 -11.66 5.83 -42.94
CA PHE A 9 -10.85 5.48 -41.76
C PHE A 9 -10.66 6.69 -40.85
N ALA A 10 -11.67 7.02 -40.04
CA ALA A 10 -11.55 8.05 -39.01
C ALA A 10 -11.96 7.48 -37.65
N LEU A 11 -10.90 7.03 -36.96
CA LEU A 11 -10.60 7.29 -35.54
C LEU A 11 -11.68 6.85 -34.54
N LEU A 12 -11.52 5.70 -33.86
CA LEU A 12 -10.43 5.40 -32.93
C LEU A 12 -10.12 6.60 -32.02
N SER A 13 -11.05 6.92 -31.13
CA SER A 13 -10.78 7.72 -29.92
C SER A 13 -11.81 7.36 -28.84
N ALA A 14 -12.04 6.06 -28.60
CA ALA A 14 -12.39 5.67 -27.25
C ALA A 14 -11.11 5.90 -26.45
N PHE A 15 -11.01 7.10 -25.88
CA PHE A 15 -9.95 7.51 -24.99
C PHE A 15 -9.97 6.48 -23.85
N SER A 16 -9.06 5.51 -23.94
CA SER A 16 -8.71 4.67 -22.82
C SER A 16 -8.27 5.65 -21.75
N LEU A 17 -9.16 5.93 -20.79
CA LEU A 17 -8.73 6.56 -19.55
C LEU A 17 -7.52 5.73 -19.10
N PRO A 18 -6.37 6.35 -18.78
CA PRO A 18 -5.41 5.61 -18.00
C PRO A 18 -6.21 5.21 -16.75
N ALA A 19 -6.51 3.92 -16.63
CA ALA A 19 -6.86 3.37 -15.34
C ALA A 19 -5.71 3.85 -14.47
N VAL A 20 -6.01 4.78 -13.56
CA VAL A 20 -5.09 5.11 -12.49
C VAL A 20 -4.87 3.76 -11.86
N ALA A 21 -3.71 3.16 -12.16
CA ALA A 21 -3.34 1.88 -11.62
C ALA A 21 -3.37 2.11 -10.12
N ASP A 22 -4.42 1.59 -9.48
CA ASP A 22 -4.51 1.57 -8.04
C ASP A 22 -3.17 1.02 -7.59
N ARG A 23 -2.35 1.85 -6.93
CA ARG A 23 -0.95 1.55 -6.61
C ARG A 23 -0.84 0.46 -5.53
N GLY A 24 -1.93 -0.27 -5.28
CA GLY A 24 -2.06 -1.27 -4.24
C GLY A 24 -2.33 -0.65 -2.88
N GLU A 25 -2.72 0.62 -2.80
CA GLU A 25 -3.10 1.26 -1.54
C GLU A 25 -4.54 0.88 -1.21
N GLN A 26 -4.72 0.29 -0.05
CA GLN A 26 -6.01 -0.14 0.46
C GLN A 26 -6.22 0.40 1.87
N LYS A 27 -7.47 0.43 2.34
CA LYS A 27 -7.77 0.86 3.71
C LYS A 27 -8.84 0.01 4.38
N GLN A 28 -8.76 -0.06 5.70
CA GLN A 28 -9.84 -0.57 6.57
C GLN A 28 -10.30 0.55 7.50
N VAL A 29 -11.61 0.73 7.64
CA VAL A 29 -12.23 1.83 8.37
C VAL A 29 -12.83 1.33 9.69
N PHE A 30 -12.55 2.03 10.78
CA PHE A 30 -12.95 1.70 12.15
C PHE A 30 -13.61 2.90 12.84
N GLY A 31 -14.82 3.26 12.40
CA GLY A 31 -15.44 4.52 12.79
C GLY A 31 -14.68 5.68 12.15
N ASP A 32 -14.18 6.60 12.97
CA ASP A 32 -13.44 7.78 12.50
C ASP A 32 -11.97 7.49 12.16
N TYR A 33 -11.52 6.25 12.35
CA TYR A 33 -10.15 5.83 12.05
C TYR A 33 -10.07 5.09 10.73
N GLU A 34 -9.03 5.39 9.95
CA GLU A 34 -8.70 4.66 8.73
C GLU A 34 -7.28 4.12 8.84
N ILE A 35 -7.12 2.80 8.69
CA ILE A 35 -5.79 2.19 8.57
C ILE A 35 -5.54 1.93 7.09
N HIS A 36 -4.65 2.72 6.51
CA HIS A 36 -4.21 2.55 5.12
C HIS A 36 -3.00 1.62 5.09
N TYR A 37 -2.96 0.72 4.13
CA TYR A 37 -1.88 -0.23 3.95
C TYR A 37 -1.56 -0.40 2.47
N MET A 38 -0.28 -0.59 2.18
CA MET A 38 0.22 -0.81 0.83
C MET A 38 1.39 -1.79 0.89
N GLY A 39 1.23 -2.93 0.23
CA GLY A 39 2.31 -3.90 0.00
C GLY A 39 2.85 -3.79 -1.42
N LEU A 40 4.16 -3.72 -1.60
CA LEU A 40 4.83 -3.68 -2.91
C LEU A 40 6.13 -4.47 -2.90
N ASN A 41 6.66 -4.77 -4.08
CA ASN A 41 8.06 -5.16 -4.21
C ASN A 41 8.96 -3.94 -3.99
N SER A 42 9.97 -4.08 -3.15
CA SER A 42 10.91 -3.00 -2.84
C SER A 42 11.70 -2.50 -4.05
N SER A 43 11.83 -3.29 -5.12
CA SER A 43 12.48 -2.87 -6.36
C SER A 43 11.71 -1.78 -7.11
N PHE A 44 10.39 -1.67 -6.88
CA PHE A 44 9.54 -0.62 -7.45
C PHE A 44 9.65 0.72 -6.74
N LEU A 45 10.27 0.77 -5.55
CA LEU A 45 10.56 2.05 -4.90
C LEU A 45 11.55 2.85 -5.74
N GLU A 46 11.33 4.16 -5.80
CA GLU A 46 12.29 5.09 -6.35
C GLU A 46 13.60 5.01 -5.54
N PRO A 47 14.79 5.10 -6.18
CA PRO A 47 16.07 5.02 -5.50
C PRO A 47 16.18 5.95 -4.29
N GLU A 48 15.72 7.19 -4.44
CA GLU A 48 15.81 8.25 -3.45
C GLU A 48 14.92 7.96 -2.23
N VAL A 49 13.72 7.41 -2.45
CA VAL A 49 12.80 7.00 -1.37
C VAL A 49 13.37 5.82 -0.59
N ALA A 50 13.89 4.82 -1.31
CA ALA A 50 14.49 3.65 -0.68
C ALA A 50 15.73 4.03 0.14
N GLU A 51 16.57 4.92 -0.37
CA GLU A 51 17.73 5.45 0.36
C GLU A 51 17.29 6.24 1.60
N ALA A 52 16.34 7.17 1.45
CA ALA A 52 15.85 8.01 2.55
C ALA A 52 15.30 7.17 3.72
N TYR A 53 14.62 6.04 3.43
CA TYR A 53 14.02 5.19 4.45
C TYR A 53 14.92 4.02 4.89
N GLY A 54 16.04 3.80 4.20
CA GLY A 54 16.97 2.70 4.45
C GLY A 54 16.41 1.34 4.02
N ILE A 55 15.64 1.32 2.93
CA ILE A 55 14.99 0.12 2.39
C ILE A 55 15.89 -0.49 1.30
N PRO A 56 16.33 -1.75 1.45
CA PRO A 56 17.05 -2.43 0.38
C PRO A 56 16.15 -2.64 -0.84
N ARG A 57 16.56 -2.13 -1.99
CA ARG A 57 15.86 -2.38 -3.27
C ARG A 57 16.27 -3.75 -3.81
N SER A 58 15.34 -4.70 -3.81
CA SER A 58 15.58 -6.04 -4.32
C SER A 58 14.28 -6.66 -4.83
N ARG A 59 14.38 -7.37 -5.95
CA ARG A 59 13.27 -8.15 -6.50
C ARG A 59 12.74 -9.20 -5.51
N SER A 60 13.60 -9.77 -4.67
CA SER A 60 13.20 -10.75 -3.65
C SER A 60 12.69 -10.16 -2.32
N MET A 61 12.51 -8.84 -2.24
CA MET A 61 12.15 -8.15 -1.00
C MET A 61 10.83 -7.40 -1.17
N GLY A 62 9.90 -7.68 -0.28
CA GLY A 62 8.65 -6.99 -0.10
C GLY A 62 8.81 -5.79 0.83
N TYR A 63 7.95 -4.82 0.61
CA TYR A 63 7.78 -3.59 1.35
C TYR A 63 6.32 -3.52 1.78
N LEU A 64 6.05 -3.32 3.07
CA LEU A 64 4.71 -3.05 3.59
C LEU A 64 4.72 -1.72 4.32
N SER A 65 3.86 -0.82 3.89
CA SER A 65 3.61 0.48 4.52
C SER A 65 2.25 0.46 5.20
N ILE A 66 2.19 0.93 6.44
CA ILE A 66 0.94 1.14 7.20
C ILE A 66 0.89 2.60 7.63
N SER A 67 -0.28 3.22 7.54
CA SER A 67 -0.51 4.55 8.13
C SER A 67 -1.84 4.59 8.89
N ILE A 68 -1.85 5.35 9.97
CA ILE A 68 -2.99 5.50 10.88
C ILE A 68 -3.56 6.89 10.66
N MET A 69 -4.79 6.98 10.17
CA MET A 69 -5.47 8.24 9.91
C MET A 69 -6.70 8.37 10.80
N LYS A 70 -7.02 9.58 11.23
CA LYS A 70 -8.27 9.91 11.92
C LYS A 70 -8.97 11.06 11.22
N THR A 71 -10.21 10.83 10.82
CA THR A 71 -11.08 11.88 10.28
C THR A 71 -11.74 12.58 11.46
N THR A 72 -11.57 13.89 11.58
CA THR A 72 -12.27 14.70 12.59
C THR A 72 -13.47 15.39 11.93
N THR A 73 -14.52 15.69 12.69
CA THR A 73 -15.72 16.36 12.14
C THR A 73 -15.43 17.79 11.65
N ASP A 74 -14.34 18.38 12.15
CA ASP A 74 -13.96 19.76 11.88
C ASP A 74 -12.94 19.91 10.73
N GLU A 75 -12.40 18.80 10.19
CA GLU A 75 -11.37 18.81 9.15
C GLU A 75 -11.76 18.00 7.92
N ASP A 76 -11.62 18.59 6.74
CA ASP A 76 -11.87 17.93 5.46
C ASP A 76 -10.77 16.89 5.11
N VAL A 77 -9.63 16.90 5.82
CA VAL A 77 -8.46 16.05 5.55
C VAL A 77 -8.14 15.23 6.80
N PRO A 78 -8.08 13.88 6.71
CA PRO A 78 -7.70 13.04 7.84
C PRO A 78 -6.29 13.36 8.38
N GLU A 79 -6.15 13.37 9.70
CA GLU A 79 -4.88 13.59 10.39
C GLU A 79 -4.12 12.27 10.56
N ALA A 80 -2.80 12.30 10.29
CA ALA A 80 -1.91 11.17 10.54
C ALA A 80 -1.56 11.05 12.03
N LEU A 81 -1.73 9.86 12.61
CA LEU A 81 -1.47 9.59 14.02
C LEU A 81 -0.22 8.72 14.23
N THR A 82 0.49 9.00 15.33
CA THR A 82 1.48 8.06 15.88
C THR A 82 0.79 6.89 16.60
N GLY A 83 1.54 5.83 16.91
CA GLY A 83 1.03 4.60 17.49
C GLY A 83 2.02 3.43 17.43
N ASP A 84 1.53 2.27 17.85
CA ASP A 84 2.25 0.99 17.80
C ASP A 84 1.60 0.10 16.73
N VAL A 85 2.44 -0.43 15.84
CA VAL A 85 2.03 -1.40 14.80
C VAL A 85 2.81 -2.68 15.02
N ARG A 86 2.08 -3.76 15.28
CA ARG A 86 2.63 -5.12 15.41
C ARG A 86 1.92 -6.03 14.44
N GLY A 87 2.59 -7.10 14.04
CA GLY A 87 1.91 -8.11 13.26
C GLY A 87 2.83 -9.15 12.68
N GLN A 88 2.19 -10.09 11.99
CA GLN A 88 2.86 -11.21 11.36
C GLN A 88 2.33 -11.41 9.94
N MET A 89 3.17 -12.01 9.11
CA MET A 89 2.79 -12.57 7.82
C MET A 89 2.80 -14.10 7.89
N GLN A 90 1.90 -14.74 7.15
CA GLN A 90 1.80 -16.19 7.04
C GLN A 90 1.70 -16.62 5.58
N ASN A 91 2.50 -17.59 5.14
CA ASN A 91 2.39 -18.15 3.78
C ASN A 91 1.31 -19.24 3.68
N MET A 92 1.09 -19.76 2.46
CA MET A 92 0.02 -20.72 2.19
C MET A 92 0.19 -22.06 2.92
N ILE A 93 1.42 -22.46 3.23
CA ILE A 93 1.72 -23.68 4.01
C ILE A 93 1.71 -23.44 5.53
N GLY A 94 1.36 -22.22 5.96
CA GLY A 94 1.13 -21.87 7.36
C GLY A 94 2.36 -21.42 8.13
N GLN A 95 3.53 -21.30 7.50
CA GLN A 95 4.72 -20.72 8.13
C GLN A 95 4.49 -19.24 8.43
N LYS A 96 4.85 -18.83 9.64
CA LYS A 96 4.63 -17.48 10.15
C LYS A 96 5.97 -16.75 10.34
N LYS A 97 5.95 -15.45 10.09
CA LYS A 97 7.06 -14.54 10.36
C LYS A 97 6.53 -13.28 11.00
N GLU A 98 7.07 -12.93 12.16
CA GLU A 98 6.82 -11.63 12.80
C GLU A 98 7.42 -10.50 11.95
N LEU A 99 6.68 -9.39 11.87
CA LEU A 99 7.07 -8.21 11.13
C LEU A 99 7.63 -7.16 12.09
N GLU A 100 8.79 -6.64 11.73
CA GLU A 100 9.39 -5.51 12.44
C GLU A 100 9.05 -4.23 11.68
N PHE A 101 8.43 -3.28 12.38
CA PHE A 101 8.02 -2.00 11.80
C PHE A 101 8.94 -0.88 12.26
N LYS A 102 9.37 -0.05 11.31
CA LYS A 102 10.10 1.20 11.54
C LYS A 102 9.15 2.36 11.28
N GLU A 103 9.03 3.26 12.25
CA GLU A 103 8.31 4.53 12.07
C GLU A 103 9.15 5.50 11.23
N ILE A 104 8.51 6.10 10.23
CA ILE A 104 9.04 7.14 9.36
C ILE A 104 8.08 8.33 9.41
N LYS A 105 8.61 9.53 9.69
CA LYS A 105 7.85 10.78 9.66
C LYS A 105 8.30 11.65 8.49
N GLU A 106 7.37 12.03 7.64
CA GLU A 106 7.61 12.94 6.52
C GLU A 106 6.59 14.08 6.56
N ARG A 107 7.04 15.27 6.96
CA ARG A 107 6.17 16.46 7.10
C ARG A 107 4.95 16.15 7.99
N ASN A 108 3.79 15.91 7.39
CA ASN A 108 2.52 15.63 8.06
C ASN A 108 2.06 14.17 7.87
N ALA A 109 2.91 13.31 7.30
CA ALA A 109 2.64 11.90 7.09
C ALA A 109 3.49 11.04 8.03
N ILE A 110 2.90 9.94 8.50
CA ILE A 110 3.54 8.96 9.38
C ILE A 110 3.32 7.58 8.78
N TYR A 111 4.41 6.85 8.57
CA TYR A 111 4.40 5.51 8.00
C TYR A 111 5.09 4.52 8.94
N TYR A 112 4.51 3.33 9.07
CA TYR A 112 5.14 2.18 9.69
C TYR A 112 5.52 1.20 8.59
N ILE A 113 6.83 1.05 8.40
CA ILE A 113 7.39 0.31 7.28
C ILE A 113 7.99 -1.00 7.78
N SER A 114 7.60 -2.11 7.16
CA SER A 114 8.27 -3.41 7.33
C SER A 114 8.82 -3.91 5.99
N THR A 115 9.94 -4.63 6.04
CA THR A 115 10.52 -5.29 4.87
C THR A 115 10.75 -6.76 5.14
N PHE A 116 10.55 -7.60 4.12
CA PHE A 116 10.61 -9.05 4.26
C PHE A 116 10.93 -9.72 2.94
N ARG A 117 11.46 -10.94 2.99
CA ARG A 117 11.56 -11.79 1.80
C ARG A 117 10.19 -12.38 1.49
N PHE A 118 9.90 -12.56 0.21
CA PHE A 118 8.70 -13.25 -0.25
C PHE A 118 9.03 -14.18 -1.42
N ASP A 119 8.11 -15.10 -1.69
CA ASP A 119 8.06 -15.94 -2.88
C ASP A 119 6.90 -15.48 -3.77
N GLN A 120 7.13 -15.35 -5.07
CA GLN A 120 6.13 -14.87 -6.04
C GLN A 120 4.95 -15.85 -6.21
N GLU A 121 5.18 -17.14 -5.95
CA GLU A 121 4.15 -18.16 -6.07
C GLU A 121 3.18 -18.17 -4.87
N ASP A 122 3.59 -17.57 -3.75
CA ASP A 122 2.81 -17.52 -2.52
C ASP A 122 1.71 -16.43 -2.54
N VAL A 123 0.73 -16.63 -1.66
CA VAL A 123 -0.14 -15.57 -1.15
C VAL A 123 0.10 -15.48 0.34
N TYR A 124 0.37 -14.27 0.84
CA TYR A 124 0.66 -14.03 2.24
C TYR A 124 -0.53 -13.43 2.95
N LYS A 125 -0.91 -14.03 4.07
CA LYS A 125 -1.89 -13.48 5.01
C LYS A 125 -1.19 -12.60 6.01
N PHE A 126 -1.57 -11.33 6.04
CA PHE A 126 -1.14 -10.36 7.03
C PHE A 126 -2.16 -10.27 8.15
N THR A 127 -1.68 -10.24 9.38
CA THR A 127 -2.49 -9.96 10.56
C THR A 127 -1.75 -8.97 11.43
N LEU A 128 -2.29 -7.76 11.50
CA LEU A 128 -1.70 -6.62 12.17
C LEU A 128 -2.61 -6.15 13.31
N GLN A 129 -1.99 -5.68 14.37
CA GLN A 129 -2.59 -4.98 15.48
C GLN A 129 -2.06 -3.56 15.46
N VAL A 130 -2.97 -2.60 15.37
CA VAL A 130 -2.65 -1.18 15.21
C VAL A 130 -3.28 -0.40 16.35
N SER A 131 -2.44 0.21 17.18
CA SER A 131 -2.85 0.94 18.38
C SER A 131 -2.40 2.40 18.26
N PRO A 132 -3.30 3.34 17.90
CA PRO A 132 -2.96 4.77 17.89
C PRO A 132 -2.54 5.25 19.29
N ASP A 133 -1.58 6.16 19.35
CA ASP A 133 -1.14 6.76 20.61
C ASP A 133 -2.27 7.53 21.28
N GLY A 134 -2.34 7.46 22.62
CA GLY A 134 -3.37 8.14 23.40
C GLY A 134 -4.75 7.48 23.35
N GLU A 135 -4.93 6.44 22.53
CA GLU A 135 -6.18 5.69 22.41
C GLU A 135 -6.05 4.32 23.07
N SER A 136 -7.13 3.86 23.70
CA SER A 136 -7.17 2.51 24.33
C SER A 136 -7.51 1.40 23.33
N ARG A 137 -8.06 1.77 22.17
CA ARG A 137 -8.55 0.84 21.17
C ARG A 137 -7.42 0.37 20.26
N THR A 138 -7.37 -0.93 20.04
CA THR A 138 -6.50 -1.58 19.04
C THR A 138 -7.36 -2.07 17.88
N PHE A 139 -6.88 -1.85 16.65
CA PHE A 139 -7.54 -2.29 15.43
C PHE A 139 -6.86 -3.53 14.86
N ASP A 140 -7.65 -4.56 14.57
CA ASP A 140 -7.18 -5.75 13.87
C ASP A 140 -7.31 -5.53 12.36
N VAL A 141 -6.17 -5.44 11.67
CA VAL A 141 -6.11 -5.29 10.21
C VAL A 141 -5.63 -6.59 9.60
N LYS A 142 -6.47 -7.18 8.75
CA LYS A 142 -6.18 -8.47 8.09
C LYS A 142 -6.43 -8.36 6.60
N PHE A 143 -5.47 -8.82 5.81
CA PHE A 143 -5.56 -8.85 4.36
C PHE A 143 -4.64 -9.93 3.81
N ASP A 144 -4.97 -10.41 2.61
CA ASP A 144 -4.14 -11.36 1.89
C ASP A 144 -3.50 -10.63 0.70
N GLN A 145 -2.21 -10.84 0.47
CA GLN A 145 -1.50 -10.17 -0.62
C GLN A 145 -0.47 -11.09 -1.28
N ARG A 146 -0.42 -11.03 -2.61
CA ARG A 146 0.67 -11.56 -3.43
C ARG A 146 1.58 -10.42 -3.87
N PHE A 147 2.87 -10.72 -3.94
CA PHE A 147 3.90 -9.81 -4.42
C PHE A 147 4.48 -10.32 -5.74
N TYR A 148 4.90 -9.41 -6.60
CA TYR A 148 5.42 -9.69 -7.95
C TYR A 148 6.72 -8.92 -8.20
N ASP A 149 7.56 -9.39 -9.11
CA ASP A 149 8.84 -8.75 -9.50
C ASP A 149 8.77 -8.05 -10.85
#